data_AF-A0A6A5F960-F1
#
_entry.id   AF-A0A6A5F960-F1
#
_cell.length_a   1.000
_cell.length_b   1.000
_cell.length_c   1.000
_cell.angle_alpha   90.00
_cell.angle_beta   90.00
_cell.angle_gamma   90.00
#
_symmetry.space_group_name_H-M   'P 1'
#
loop_
_entity.id
_entity.type
_entity.pdbx_description
1 polymer ?
#
loop_
_entity_poly.entity_id
_entity_poly.type
_entity_poly.pdbx_seq_one_letter_code
_entity_poly.pdbx_strand_id
1 'polypeptide(L)'
;MHCCLTQRTLAGDNRSPWVQVQLDDGSFFFLDLKRLQGGWEKPKGFIHNSVFLDRQQIQEVVSRVSGSYSRSVLWRSSEALLVRLQAASRGFLLRQKLQARRSYLSSHTPAVIIIQVSIKAM
;
A
#
# COMPACT_ATOMS: atom_id res chain seq x y z
N MET A 1 3.36 14.33 -6.87
CA MET A 1 4.11 15.26 -7.75
C MET A 1 5.19 16.05 -7.00
N HIS A 2 4.91 16.61 -5.81
CA HIS A 2 5.88 17.41 -5.03
C HIS A 2 7.27 16.76 -4.90
N CYS A 3 7.38 15.54 -4.37
CA CYS A 3 8.67 14.86 -4.17
C CYS A 3 9.52 14.69 -5.45
N CYS A 4 8.89 14.38 -6.60
CA CYS A 4 9.60 14.15 -7.86
C CYS A 4 10.13 15.47 -8.46
N LEU A 5 9.35 16.55 -8.33
CA LEU A 5 9.77 17.89 -8.74
C LEU A 5 10.89 18.40 -7.84
N THR A 6 10.75 18.28 -6.51
CA THR A 6 11.77 18.72 -5.55
C THR A 6 13.10 18.01 -5.77
N GLN A 7 13.09 16.69 -6.01
CA GLN A 7 14.31 15.92 -6.25
C GLN A 7 15.07 16.41 -7.49
N ARG A 8 14.36 16.83 -8.54
CA ARG A 8 14.99 17.35 -9.78
C ARG A 8 15.45 18.78 -9.66
N THR A 9 14.70 19.63 -8.95
CA THR A 9 15.13 21.00 -8.66
C THR A 9 16.44 20.99 -7.85
N LEU A 10 16.61 20.02 -6.94
CA LEU A 10 17.86 19.83 -6.19
C LEU A 10 19.02 19.29 -7.04
N ALA A 11 18.73 18.48 -8.06
CA ALA A 11 19.74 17.92 -8.96
C ALA A 11 20.36 18.97 -9.91
N GLY A 12 19.74 20.15 -10.01
CA GLY A 12 20.21 21.28 -10.81
C GLY A 12 19.69 21.28 -12.25
N ASP A 13 19.42 22.48 -12.74
CA ASP A 13 19.01 22.72 -14.13
C ASP A 13 20.25 22.80 -15.04
N ASN A 14 20.36 21.85 -15.97
CA ASN A 14 21.42 21.87 -16.98
C ASN A 14 21.16 22.88 -18.11
N ARG A 15 20.03 23.61 -18.06
CA ARG A 15 19.60 24.66 -19.01
C ARG A 15 19.57 24.20 -20.47
N SER A 16 19.54 22.89 -20.70
CA SER A 16 19.48 22.37 -22.05
C SER A 16 18.12 22.66 -22.67
N PRO A 17 18.04 23.19 -23.90
CA PRO A 17 16.77 23.40 -24.57
C PRO A 17 16.18 22.10 -25.12
N TRP A 18 16.92 21.00 -25.11
CA TRP A 18 16.54 19.78 -25.82
C TRP A 18 15.83 18.77 -24.93
N VAL A 19 14.76 18.19 -25.46
CA VAL A 19 14.02 17.08 -24.86
C VAL A 19 13.95 15.94 -25.85
N GLN A 20 14.04 14.72 -25.33
CA GLN A 20 13.76 13.49 -26.06
C GLN A 20 12.41 12.97 -25.57
N VAL A 21 11.50 12.74 -26.49
CA VAL A 21 10.17 12.19 -26.22
C VAL A 21 10.09 10.81 -26.84
N GLN A 22 9.64 9.83 -26.07
CA GLN A 22 9.36 8.49 -26.57
C GLN A 22 7.89 8.40 -27.00
N LEU A 23 7.65 7.95 -28.23
CA LEU A 23 6.31 7.72 -28.76
C LEU A 23 5.82 6.30 -28.43
N ASP A 24 4.53 6.08 -28.64
CA ASP A 24 3.87 4.80 -28.35
C ASP A 24 4.40 3.63 -29.19
N ASP A 25 4.95 3.91 -30.38
CA ASP A 25 5.61 2.94 -31.27
C ASP A 25 7.06 2.65 -30.88
N GLY A 26 7.57 3.27 -29.81
CA GLY A 26 8.95 3.13 -29.34
C GLY A 26 9.96 4.02 -30.06
N SER A 27 9.53 4.82 -31.04
CA SER A 27 10.38 5.81 -31.70
C SER A 27 10.70 7.00 -30.78
N PHE A 28 11.77 7.71 -31.10
CA PHE A 28 12.18 8.90 -30.35
C PHE A 28 12.07 10.15 -31.21
N PHE A 29 11.48 11.19 -30.64
CA PHE A 29 11.42 12.52 -31.23
C PHE A 29 12.21 13.52 -30.38
N PHE A 30 13.07 14.29 -31.01
CA PHE A 30 13.90 15.30 -30.35
C PHE A 30 13.31 16.68 -30.60
N LEU A 31 13.01 17.41 -29.51
CA LEU A 31 12.38 18.74 -29.56
C LEU A 31 13.29 19.78 -28.90
N ASP A 32 13.56 20.88 -29.61
CA ASP A 32 14.13 22.10 -29.06
C ASP A 32 13.00 22.97 -28.49
N LEU A 33 12.97 23.10 -27.17
CA LEU A 33 11.96 23.88 -26.43
C LEU A 33 12.04 25.38 -26.69
N LYS A 34 13.20 25.91 -27.08
CA LYS A 34 13.37 27.36 -27.33
C LYS A 34 12.83 27.74 -28.69
N ARG A 35 13.11 26.91 -29.70
CA ARG A 35 12.75 27.19 -31.10
C ARG A 35 11.45 26.49 -31.52
N LEU A 36 10.95 25.56 -30.69
CA LEU A 36 9.82 24.68 -30.99
C LEU A 36 10.02 23.90 -32.31
N GLN A 37 11.28 23.55 -32.59
CA GLN A 37 11.67 22.76 -33.76
C GLN A 37 12.06 21.36 -33.30
N GLY A 38 11.71 20.36 -34.08
CA GLY A 38 12.06 18.98 -33.74
C GLY A 38 12.26 18.09 -34.94
N GLY A 39 12.83 16.92 -34.68
CA GLY A 39 13.16 15.94 -35.69
C GLY A 39 13.38 14.55 -35.11
N TRP A 40 13.50 13.57 -36.00
CA TRP A 40 13.72 12.16 -35.67
C TRP A 40 15.21 11.82 -35.50
N GLU A 41 16.10 12.66 -36.03
CA GLU A 41 17.54 12.50 -35.86
C GLU A 41 18.04 13.17 -34.58
N LYS A 42 18.93 12.49 -33.88
CA LYS A 42 19.57 13.02 -32.66
C LYS A 42 20.47 14.21 -33.01
N PRO A 43 20.23 15.41 -32.46
CA PRO A 43 21.08 16.57 -32.71
C PRO A 43 22.52 16.38 -32.21
N LYS A 44 23.48 17.02 -32.89
CA LYS A 44 24.88 17.07 -32.43
C LYS A 44 24.95 17.84 -31.09
N GLY A 45 25.59 17.24 -30.09
CA GLY A 45 25.69 17.84 -28.74
C GLY A 45 24.41 17.77 -27.92
N PHE A 46 23.49 16.85 -28.23
CA PHE A 46 22.26 16.66 -27.46
C PHE A 46 22.55 16.36 -25.99
N ILE A 47 21.98 17.18 -25.11
CA ILE A 47 21.90 16.98 -23.67
C ILE A 47 20.41 17.02 -23.31
N HIS A 48 19.88 15.99 -22.67
CA HIS A 48 18.46 15.99 -22.27
C HIS A 48 18.25 16.98 -21.12
N ASN A 49 17.19 17.79 -21.18
CA ASN A 49 16.84 18.74 -20.13
C ASN A 49 16.59 18.01 -18.79
N SER A 50 17.32 18.38 -17.73
CA SER A 50 17.25 17.69 -16.43
C SER A 50 15.94 17.94 -15.66
N VAL A 51 15.27 19.05 -15.93
CA VAL A 51 14.03 19.48 -15.25
C VAL A 51 12.78 18.96 -15.96
N PHE A 52 12.88 18.62 -17.25
CA PHE A 52 11.75 18.15 -18.04
C PHE A 52 11.23 16.78 -17.57
N LEU A 53 9.91 16.64 -17.50
CA LEU A 53 9.24 15.39 -17.15
C LEU A 53 8.70 14.72 -18.40
N ASP A 54 9.14 13.48 -18.63
CA ASP A 54 8.57 12.68 -19.70
C ASP A 54 7.17 12.15 -19.35
N ARG A 55 6.37 11.84 -20.38
CA ARG A 55 5.03 11.27 -20.24
C ARG A 55 5.04 10.05 -19.33
N GLN A 56 5.99 9.13 -19.46
CA GLN A 56 6.07 7.94 -18.61
C GLN A 56 6.18 8.29 -17.14
N GLN A 57 6.98 9.31 -16.82
CA GLN A 57 7.23 9.75 -15.44
C GLN A 57 6.01 10.46 -14.85
N ILE A 58 5.30 11.24 -15.67
CA ILE A 58 4.02 11.83 -15.27
C ILE A 58 3.01 10.72 -14.98
N GLN A 59 2.88 9.74 -15.89
CA GLN A 59 1.95 8.61 -15.72
C GLN A 59 2.27 7.77 -14.50
N GLU A 60 3.55 7.48 -14.23
CA GLU A 60 3.98 6.76 -13.04
C GLU A 60 3.53 7.46 -11.76
N VAL A 61 3.78 8.77 -11.66
CA VAL A 61 3.41 9.55 -10.47
C VAL A 61 1.89 9.61 -10.32
N VAL A 62 1.14 9.81 -11.40
CA VAL A 62 -0.34 9.81 -11.38
C VAL A 62 -0.86 8.44 -10.95
N SER A 63 -0.39 7.37 -11.57
CA SER A 63 -0.77 5.99 -11.24
C SER A 63 -0.48 5.66 -9.78
N ARG A 64 0.69 6.05 -9.26
CA ARG A 64 1.06 5.83 -7.86
C ARG A 64 0.15 6.58 -6.89
N VAL A 65 -0.15 7.85 -7.15
CA VAL A 65 -1.02 8.66 -6.29
C VAL A 65 -2.45 8.13 -6.34
N SER A 66 -2.98 7.87 -7.53
CA SER A 66 -4.32 7.30 -7.73
C SER A 66 -4.45 5.92 -7.10
N GLY A 67 -3.44 5.05 -7.28
CA GLY A 67 -3.41 3.73 -6.67
C GLY A 67 -3.38 3.78 -5.13
N SER A 68 -2.59 4.69 -4.55
CA SER A 68 -2.58 4.91 -3.10
C SER A 68 -3.94 5.37 -2.60
N TYR A 69 -4.58 6.31 -3.30
CA TYR A 69 -5.90 6.81 -2.92
C TYR A 69 -6.97 5.70 -2.99
N SER A 70 -7.03 4.97 -4.10
CA SER A 70 -7.95 3.85 -4.28
C SER A 70 -7.77 2.79 -3.20
N ARG A 71 -6.53 2.47 -2.82
CA ARG A 71 -6.24 1.55 -1.71
C ARG A 71 -6.76 2.07 -0.38
N SER A 72 -6.57 3.35 -0.09
CA SER A 72 -7.11 3.97 1.14
C SER A 72 -8.63 3.92 1.19
N VAL A 73 -9.31 4.14 0.06
CA VAL A 73 -10.78 4.04 -0.03
C VAL A 73 -11.24 2.60 0.20
N LEU A 74 -10.61 1.63 -0.47
CA LEU A 74 -10.90 0.21 -0.28
C LEU A 74 -10.66 -0.26 1.16
N TRP A 75 -9.60 0.24 1.80
CA TRP A 75 -9.34 -0.05 3.21
C TRP A 75 -10.47 0.45 4.11
N ARG A 76 -10.89 1.71 3.92
CA ARG A 76 -11.98 2.33 4.69
C ARG A 76 -13.31 1.58 4.49
N SER A 77 -13.63 1.16 3.26
CA SER A 77 -14.85 0.40 3.00
C SER A 77 -14.81 -1.01 3.61
N SER A 78 -13.62 -1.61 3.72
CA SER A 78 -13.43 -2.95 4.27
C SER A 78 -13.30 -2.99 5.79
N GLU A 79 -13.07 -1.85 6.43
CA GLU A 79 -12.78 -1.74 7.87
C GLU A 79 -13.88 -2.37 8.73
N ALA A 80 -15.14 -2.09 8.43
CA ALA A 80 -16.28 -2.66 9.17
C ALA A 80 -16.38 -4.19 9.06
N LEU A 81 -15.98 -4.78 7.94
CA LEU A 81 -15.90 -6.24 7.79
C LEU A 81 -14.77 -6.81 8.65
N LEU A 82 -13.59 -6.18 8.62
CA LEU A 82 -12.43 -6.62 9.40
C LEU A 82 -12.72 -6.55 10.91
N VAL A 83 -13.35 -5.48 11.39
CA VAL A 83 -13.74 -5.35 12.81
C VAL A 83 -14.73 -6.45 13.20
N ARG A 84 -15.74 -6.74 12.37
CA ARG A 84 -16.70 -7.83 12.62
C ARG A 84 -16.01 -9.18 12.66
N LEU A 85 -15.09 -9.45 11.74
CA LEU A 85 -14.31 -10.68 11.72
C LEU A 85 -13.47 -10.81 12.99
N GLN A 86 -12.74 -9.76 13.38
CA GLN A 86 -11.94 -9.75 14.61
C GLN A 86 -12.79 -10.01 15.85
N ALA A 87 -13.96 -9.38 15.95
CA ALA A 87 -14.89 -9.60 17.06
C ALA A 87 -15.42 -11.04 17.09
N ALA A 88 -15.78 -11.60 15.93
CA ALA A 88 -16.24 -12.99 15.81
C ALA A 88 -15.15 -13.99 16.22
N SER A 89 -13.91 -13.80 15.74
CA SER A 89 -12.77 -14.64 16.10
C SER A 89 -12.45 -14.58 17.60
N ARG A 90 -12.38 -13.38 18.18
CA ARG A 90 -12.15 -13.21 19.63
C ARG A 90 -13.26 -13.87 20.46
N GLY A 91 -14.52 -13.66 20.06
CA GLY A 91 -15.67 -14.29 20.72
C GLY A 91 -15.63 -15.82 20.64
N PHE A 92 -15.26 -16.37 19.49
CA PHE A 92 -15.12 -17.83 19.30
C PHE A 92 -14.07 -18.42 20.23
N LEU A 93 -12.87 -17.81 20.29
CA LEU A 93 -11.79 -18.26 21.17
C LEU A 93 -12.18 -18.23 22.65
N LEU A 94 -12.89 -17.18 23.09
CA LEU A 94 -13.38 -17.10 24.47
C LEU A 94 -14.38 -18.21 24.77
N ARG A 95 -15.36 -18.43 23.89
CA ARG A 95 -16.36 -19.51 24.06
C ARG A 95 -15.71 -20.88 24.13
N GLN A 96 -14.70 -21.13 23.30
CA GLN A 96 -13.95 -22.38 23.33
C GLN A 96 -13.26 -22.60 24.68
N LYS A 97 -12.59 -21.56 25.22
CA LYS A 97 -11.94 -21.64 26.56
C LYS A 97 -12.96 -21.89 27.68
N LEU A 98 -14.09 -21.19 27.64
CA LEU A 98 -15.15 -21.37 28.64
C LEU A 98 -15.76 -22.76 28.57
N GLN A 99 -15.99 -23.28 27.37
CA GLN A 99 -16.50 -24.64 27.17
C GLN A 99 -15.51 -25.67 27.72
N ALA A 100 -14.22 -25.55 27.41
CA ALA A 100 -13.19 -26.44 27.94
C ALA A 100 -13.17 -26.43 29.48
N ARG A 101 -13.21 -25.23 30.09
CA ARG A 101 -13.26 -25.09 31.56
C ARG A 101 -14.53 -25.68 32.16
N ARG A 102 -15.69 -25.46 31.54
CA ARG A 102 -16.96 -26.03 31.98
C ARG A 102 -16.93 -27.55 31.93
N SER A 103 -16.42 -28.14 30.85
CA SER A 103 -16.28 -29.59 30.72
C SER A 103 -15.34 -30.16 31.79
N TYR A 104 -14.21 -29.50 32.05
CA TYR A 104 -13.29 -29.89 33.11
C TYR A 104 -13.95 -29.87 34.49
N LEU A 105 -14.65 -28.78 34.84
CA LEU A 105 -15.34 -28.71 36.13
C LEU A 105 -16.43 -29.77 36.23
N SER A 106 -17.23 -29.94 35.17
CA SER A 106 -18.30 -30.94 35.13
C SER A 106 -17.79 -32.36 35.31
N SER A 107 -16.61 -32.70 34.78
CA SER A 107 -16.04 -34.03 34.94
C SER A 107 -15.50 -34.28 36.35
N HIS A 108 -15.13 -33.23 37.09
CA HIS A 108 -14.60 -33.33 38.46
C HIS A 108 -15.66 -33.10 39.54
N THR A 109 -16.86 -32.61 39.20
CA THR A 109 -17.97 -32.40 40.15
C THR A 109 -18.26 -33.63 41.02
N PRO A 110 -18.32 -34.88 40.49
CA PRO A 110 -18.60 -36.05 41.32
C PRO A 110 -17.54 -36.29 42.41
N ALA A 111 -16.25 -36.12 42.05
CA ALA A 111 -15.15 -36.27 43.00
C ALA A 111 -15.20 -35.21 44.11
N VAL A 112 -15.53 -33.97 43.77
CA VAL A 112 -15.71 -32.88 44.75
C VAL A 112 -16.85 -33.21 45.73
N ILE A 113 -17.98 -33.71 45.22
CA ILE A 113 -19.13 -34.10 46.08
C ILE A 113 -18.73 -35.20 47.06
N ILE A 114 -18.00 -36.23 46.61
CA ILE A 114 -17.53 -37.32 47.47
C ILE A 114 -16.67 -36.75 48.62
N ILE A 115 -15.69 -35.91 48.30
CA ILE A 115 -14.82 -35.29 49.31
C ILE A 115 -15.64 -34.44 50.30
N GLN A 116 -16.59 -33.65 49.81
CA GLN A 116 -17.42 -32.78 50.65
C GLN A 116 -18.32 -33.57 51.62
N VAL A 117 -18.88 -34.70 51.19
CA VAL A 117 -19.69 -35.57 52.04
C VAL A 117 -18.82 -36.23 53.11
N SER A 118 -17.65 -36.75 52.73
CA SER A 118 -16.73 -37.41 53.66
C SER A 118 -16.24 -36.48 54.78
N ILE A 119 -15.98 -35.21 54.47
CA ILE A 119 -15.55 -34.21 55.47
C ILE A 119 -16.71 -33.83 56.40
N LYS A 120 -17.94 -33.72 55.89
CA LYS A 120 -19.13 -33.38 56.70
C LYS A 120 -19.58 -34.50 57.64
N ALA A 121 -19.21 -35.74 57.36
CA ALA A 121 -19.56 -36.90 58.19
C ALA A 121 -18.56 -37.16 59.33
N MET A 122 -17.46 -36.40 59.39
CA MET A 122 -16.42 -36.46 60.43
C MET A 122 -16.64 -35.35 61.46
#